data_AF-A0A7S2LXD1-F1
#
_entry.id   AF-A0A7S2LXD1-F1
#
_cell.length_a   1.000
_cell.length_b   1.000
_cell.length_c   1.000
_cell.angle_alpha   90.00
_cell.angle_beta   90.00
_cell.angle_gamma   90.00
#
_symmetry.space_group_name_H-M   'P 1'
#
loop_
_entity.id
_entity.type
_entity.pdbx_description
1 polymer ?
#
loop_
_entity_poly.entity_id
_entity_poly.type
_entity_poly.pdbx_seq_one_letter_code
_entity_poly.pdbx_strand_id
1 'polypeptide(L)'
;YGKRPLQRITVGASKQQIEIPLDVVADIPTKVDSSVAYVGNKYNALPWKDFVDIKLDARNLMEADVKSALTDLDWFGKVNALYAGKQVEAELAVAAKVIAAKPVKYPVAKS
;
A
#
# COMPACT_ATOMS: atom_id res chain seq x y z
N TYR A 1 -2.31 28.77 10.36
CA TYR A 1 -1.88 27.54 9.68
C TYR A 1 -0.68 26.96 10.42
N GLY A 2 -0.49 25.64 10.46
CA GLY A 2 0.77 25.02 10.94
C GLY A 2 1.04 24.95 12.45
N LYS A 3 0.14 25.44 13.33
CA LYS A 3 0.34 25.32 14.79
C LYS A 3 0.12 23.90 15.34
N ARG A 4 -0.52 23.03 14.57
CA ARG A 4 -0.82 21.63 14.91
C ARG A 4 -0.50 20.75 13.69
N PRO A 5 -0.15 19.47 13.88
CA PRO A 5 0.22 18.57 12.79
C PRO A 5 -0.98 18.09 11.95
N LEU A 6 -2.19 18.57 12.24
CA LEU A 6 -3.44 18.11 11.61
C LEU A 6 -4.28 19.30 11.15
N GLN A 7 -4.95 19.11 10.03
CA GLN A 7 -6.07 19.90 9.56
C GLN A 7 -7.37 19.09 9.65
N ARG A 8 -8.49 19.79 9.74
CA ARG A 8 -9.81 19.16 9.81
C ARG A 8 -10.77 19.86 8.87
N ILE A 9 -11.56 19.08 8.15
CA ILE A 9 -12.60 19.57 7.27
C ILE A 9 -13.92 18.86 7.58
N THR A 10 -15.02 19.54 7.23
CA THR A 10 -16.38 19.02 7.33
C THR A 10 -16.90 18.78 5.92
N VAL A 11 -17.30 17.55 5.60
CA VAL A 11 -17.63 17.11 4.23
C VAL A 11 -19.09 16.69 4.11
N GLY A 12 -19.71 17.12 3.01
CA GLY A 12 -21.07 16.72 2.64
C GLY A 12 -22.17 17.29 3.52
N ALA A 13 -23.43 16.96 3.17
CA ALA A 13 -24.60 17.41 3.92
C ALA A 13 -24.66 16.81 5.35
N SER A 14 -24.11 15.61 5.53
CA SER A 14 -24.02 14.91 6.82
C SER A 14 -22.96 15.49 7.76
N LYS A 15 -22.16 16.46 7.29
CA LYS A 15 -21.10 17.12 8.08
C LYS A 15 -20.09 16.12 8.67
N GLN A 16 -19.68 15.14 7.87
CA GLN A 16 -18.66 14.18 8.28
C GLN A 16 -17.33 14.91 8.52
N GLN A 17 -16.67 14.61 9.63
CA GLN A 17 -15.36 15.19 9.94
C GLN A 17 -14.26 14.31 9.36
N ILE A 18 -13.31 14.93 8.66
CA ILE A 18 -12.11 14.27 8.13
C ILE A 18 -10.89 14.98 8.70
N GLU A 19 -9.95 14.20 9.20
CA GLU A 19 -8.64 14.68 9.64
C GLU A 19 -7.62 14.45 8.53
N ILE A 20 -6.83 15.47 8.22
CA ILE A 20 -5.81 15.43 7.19
C ILE A 20 -4.47 15.80 7.83
N PRO A 21 -3.47 14.92 7.78
CA PRO A 21 -2.10 15.24 8.18
C PRO A 21 -1.57 16.48 7.46
N LEU A 22 -0.92 17.39 8.20
CA LEU A 22 -0.49 18.67 7.65
C LEU A 22 0.57 18.50 6.56
N ASP A 23 1.43 17.50 6.70
CA ASP A 23 2.47 17.11 5.73
C ASP A 23 1.90 16.77 4.34
N VAL A 24 0.71 16.16 4.28
CA VAL A 24 0.01 15.84 3.01
C VAL A 24 -0.42 17.10 2.23
N VAL A 25 -0.63 18.22 2.93
CA VAL A 25 -1.10 19.49 2.33
C VAL A 25 -0.08 20.63 2.46
N ALA A 26 1.13 20.31 2.91
CA ALA A 26 2.18 21.30 3.21
C ALA A 26 2.84 21.86 1.94
N ASP A 27 2.77 21.12 0.83
CA ASP A 27 3.36 21.50 -0.44
C ASP A 27 2.46 22.45 -1.26
N ILE A 28 1.14 22.36 -1.11
CA ILE A 28 0.15 23.19 -1.83
C ILE A 28 0.47 24.70 -1.72
N PRO A 29 0.73 25.28 -0.53
CA PRO A 29 1.04 26.72 -0.42
C PRO A 29 2.34 27.13 -1.09
N THR A 30 3.25 26.20 -1.39
CA THR A 30 4.50 26.49 -2.10
C THR A 30 4.33 26.51 -3.62
N LYS A 31 3.25 25.89 -4.12
CA LYS A 31 2.96 25.77 -5.56
C LYS A 31 2.09 26.90 -6.10
N VAL A 32 1.39 27.65 -5.25
CA VAL A 32 0.44 28.68 -5.68
C VAL A 32 1.09 29.81 -6.46
N ASP A 33 0.38 30.31 -7.46
CA ASP A 33 0.77 31.51 -8.19
C ASP A 33 0.44 32.76 -7.35
N SER A 34 1.49 33.42 -6.86
CA SER A 34 1.37 34.62 -6.04
C SER A 34 1.05 35.89 -6.84
N SER A 35 1.19 35.86 -8.17
CA SER A 35 0.88 37.00 -9.05
C SER A 35 -0.63 37.19 -9.26
N VAL A 36 -1.41 36.14 -9.01
CA VAL A 36 -2.88 36.15 -9.16
C VAL A 36 -3.53 35.95 -7.79
N ALA A 37 -4.43 36.86 -7.43
CA ALA A 37 -5.17 36.78 -6.19
C ALA A 37 -6.65 37.12 -6.39
N TYR A 38 -7.51 36.39 -5.70
CA TYR A 38 -8.96 36.51 -5.77
C TYR A 38 -9.56 36.81 -4.39
N VAL A 39 -10.79 37.33 -4.40
CA VAL A 39 -11.60 37.64 -3.20
C VAL A 39 -10.83 38.49 -2.19
N GLY A 40 -10.51 39.73 -2.58
CA GLY A 40 -9.82 40.68 -1.69
C GLY A 40 -8.42 40.20 -1.26
N ASN A 41 -7.67 39.60 -2.19
CA ASN A 41 -6.32 39.08 -2.00
C ASN A 41 -6.18 37.98 -0.94
N LYS A 42 -7.25 37.19 -0.71
CA LYS A 42 -7.25 36.11 0.29
C LYS A 42 -6.93 34.74 -0.29
N TYR A 43 -7.13 34.54 -1.59
CA TYR A 43 -6.92 33.25 -2.25
C TYR A 43 -6.04 33.41 -3.48
N ASN A 44 -5.02 32.56 -3.60
CA ASN A 44 -4.14 32.46 -4.76
C ASN A 44 -4.56 31.28 -5.64
N ALA A 45 -4.24 31.37 -6.93
CA ALA A 45 -4.49 30.27 -7.86
C ALA A 45 -3.44 29.16 -7.71
N LEU A 46 -3.84 27.92 -7.95
CA LEU A 46 -2.88 26.85 -8.24
C LEU A 46 -2.51 26.87 -9.73
N PRO A 47 -1.28 26.44 -10.09
CA PRO A 47 -0.92 26.18 -11.47
C PRO A 47 -1.90 25.20 -12.12
N TRP A 48 -2.22 25.43 -13.40
CA TRP A 48 -3.25 24.66 -14.10
C TRP A 48 -3.00 23.14 -14.06
N LYS A 49 -1.74 22.72 -14.20
CA LYS A 49 -1.35 21.31 -14.14
C LYS A 49 -1.73 20.67 -12.80
N ASP A 50 -1.27 21.22 -11.69
CA ASP A 50 -1.57 20.70 -10.36
C ASP A 50 -3.08 20.71 -10.08
N PHE A 51 -3.77 21.78 -10.49
CA PHE A 51 -5.21 21.89 -10.34
C PHE A 51 -5.98 20.80 -11.11
N VAL A 52 -5.57 20.49 -12.34
CA VAL A 52 -6.21 19.45 -13.17
C VAL A 52 -5.88 18.06 -12.65
N ASP A 53 -4.63 17.80 -12.25
CA ASP A 53 -4.23 16.49 -11.72
C ASP A 53 -5.06 16.14 -10.47
N ILE A 54 -5.21 17.08 -9.52
CA ILE A 54 -6.07 16.92 -8.33
C ILE A 54 -7.52 16.61 -8.72
N LYS A 55 -8.04 17.28 -9.76
CA LYS A 55 -9.41 17.07 -10.22
C LYS A 55 -9.60 15.72 -10.90
N LEU A 56 -8.61 15.24 -11.63
CA LEU A 56 -8.64 13.92 -12.26
C LEU A 56 -8.64 12.83 -11.20
N ASP A 57 -7.81 12.94 -10.16
CA ASP A 57 -7.79 12.00 -9.04
C ASP A 57 -9.14 11.97 -8.32
N ALA A 58 -9.72 13.14 -8.03
CA ALA A 58 -11.03 13.24 -7.41
C ALA A 58 -12.13 12.58 -8.27
N ARG A 59 -12.11 12.81 -9.59
CA ARG A 59 -13.04 12.17 -10.52
C ARG A 59 -12.87 10.65 -10.56
N ASN A 60 -11.64 10.17 -10.65
CA ASN A 60 -11.34 8.74 -10.67
C ASN A 60 -11.84 8.05 -9.40
N LEU A 61 -11.71 8.68 -8.23
CA LEU A 61 -12.25 8.17 -6.96
C LEU A 61 -13.77 8.16 -6.92
N MET A 62 -14.44 9.11 -7.57
CA MET A 62 -15.90 9.13 -7.68
C MET A 62 -16.44 8.04 -8.61
N GLU A 63 -15.70 7.71 -9.69
CA GLU A 63 -16.10 6.72 -10.69
C GLU A 63 -15.56 5.31 -10.42
N ALA A 64 -14.68 5.14 -9.42
CA ALA A 64 -14.03 3.86 -9.14
C ALA A 64 -15.02 2.77 -8.70
N ASP A 65 -14.98 1.63 -9.40
CA ASP A 65 -15.74 0.41 -9.08
C ASP A 65 -14.83 -0.76 -8.65
N VAL A 66 -13.60 -0.45 -8.24
CA VAL A 66 -12.60 -1.43 -7.79
C VAL A 66 -12.44 -1.39 -6.28
N LYS A 67 -12.18 -2.55 -5.66
CA LYS A 67 -12.02 -2.67 -4.20
C LYS A 67 -10.70 -2.12 -3.66
N SER A 68 -9.73 -1.85 -4.53
CA SER A 68 -8.38 -1.42 -4.17
C SER A 68 -7.81 -0.50 -5.24
N ALA A 69 -6.96 0.45 -4.83
CA ALA A 69 -6.17 1.30 -5.71
C ALA A 69 -4.85 0.65 -6.16
N LEU A 70 -4.57 -0.59 -5.71
CA LEU A 70 -3.38 -1.33 -6.10
C LEU A 70 -3.47 -1.76 -7.57
N THR A 71 -2.34 -1.65 -8.27
CA THR A 71 -2.15 -2.23 -9.60
C THR A 71 -2.05 -3.76 -9.52
N ASP A 72 -1.83 -4.41 -10.66
CA ASP A 72 -1.67 -5.87 -10.72
C ASP A 72 -0.55 -6.36 -9.77
N LEU A 73 -0.85 -7.45 -9.04
CA LEU A 73 0.02 -8.01 -8.01
C LEU A 73 0.59 -9.35 -8.50
N ASP A 74 1.76 -9.30 -9.15
CA ASP A 74 2.40 -10.44 -9.81
C ASP A 74 3.27 -11.33 -8.88
N TRP A 75 3.41 -10.95 -7.61
CA TRP A 75 4.39 -11.56 -6.69
C TRP A 75 3.84 -12.71 -5.84
N PHE A 76 2.53 -12.93 -5.81
CA PHE A 76 1.93 -14.03 -5.02
C PHE A 76 2.47 -15.41 -5.43
N GLY A 77 2.69 -15.63 -6.73
CA GLY A 77 3.28 -16.87 -7.23
C GLY A 77 4.69 -17.10 -6.69
N LYS A 78 5.50 -16.04 -6.56
CA LYS A 78 6.85 -16.10 -5.99
C LYS A 78 6.83 -16.46 -4.51
N VAL A 79 5.87 -15.92 -3.75
CA VAL A 79 5.68 -16.24 -2.33
C VAL A 79 5.28 -17.70 -2.13
N ASN A 80 4.34 -18.21 -2.94
CA ASN A 80 3.94 -19.61 -2.88
C ASN A 80 5.09 -20.56 -3.25
N ALA A 81 5.87 -20.22 -4.28
CA ALA A 81 7.04 -21.00 -4.66
C ALA A 81 8.10 -21.03 -3.55
N LEU A 82 8.35 -19.89 -2.89
CA LEU A 82 9.26 -19.82 -1.76
C LEU A 82 8.77 -20.67 -0.59
N TYR A 83 7.48 -20.58 -0.25
CA TYR A 83 6.88 -21.37 0.82
C TYR A 83 7.01 -22.87 0.55
N ALA A 84 6.63 -23.32 -0.64
CA ALA A 84 6.74 -24.72 -1.03
C ALA A 84 8.20 -25.21 -1.00
N GLY A 85 9.13 -24.41 -1.52
CA GLY A 85 10.56 -24.74 -1.49
C GLY A 85 11.10 -24.91 -0.07
N LYS A 86 10.71 -24.00 0.85
CA LYS A 86 11.13 -24.08 2.26
C LYS A 86 10.50 -25.24 3.02
N GLN A 87 9.26 -25.60 2.70
CA GLN A 87 8.63 -26.79 3.25
C GLN A 87 9.39 -28.06 2.84
N VAL A 88 9.69 -28.21 1.55
CA VAL A 88 10.43 -29.37 1.02
C VAL A 88 11.84 -29.44 1.60
N GLU A 89 12.54 -28.31 1.69
CA GLU A 89 13.88 -28.23 2.31
C GLU A 89 13.85 -28.74 3.77
N ALA A 90 12.82 -28.37 4.53
CA ALA A 90 12.66 -28.83 5.91
C ALA A 90 12.35 -30.33 6.00
N GLU A 91 11.44 -30.84 5.17
CA GLU A 91 11.09 -32.27 5.10
C GLU A 91 12.32 -33.13 4.76
N LEU A 92 13.10 -32.71 3.77
CA LEU A 92 14.34 -33.39 3.37
C LEU A 92 15.41 -33.33 4.47
N ALA A 93 15.57 -32.18 5.13
CA ALA A 93 16.52 -32.02 6.23
C ALA A 93 16.18 -32.94 7.43
N VAL A 94 14.89 -33.14 7.72
CA VAL A 94 14.44 -34.10 8.74
C VAL A 94 14.70 -35.53 8.28
N ALA A 95 14.31 -35.90 7.06
CA ALA A 95 14.54 -37.24 6.52
C ALA A 95 16.02 -37.62 6.52
N ALA A 96 16.92 -36.71 6.13
CA ALA A 96 18.36 -36.93 6.16
C ALA A 96 18.89 -37.23 7.57
N LYS A 97 18.32 -36.60 8.62
CA LYS A 97 18.68 -36.88 10.02
C LYS A 97 18.12 -38.20 10.53
N VAL A 98 16.98 -38.65 10.00
CA VAL A 98 16.28 -39.88 10.45
C VAL A 98 16.79 -41.14 9.70
N ILE A 99 17.16 -41.02 8.43
CA ILE A 99 17.66 -42.13 7.59
C ILE A 99 19.06 -42.61 8.01
N ALA A 100 19.79 -41.83 8.80
CA ALA A 100 21.00 -42.29 9.51
C ALA A 100 20.71 -43.33 10.61
N ALA A 101 19.59 -44.06 10.51
CA ALA A 101 19.21 -45.14 11.41
C ALA A 101 20.11 -46.36 11.18
N LYS A 102 20.64 -46.87 12.29
CA LYS A 102 21.53 -48.04 12.39
C LYS A 102 21.04 -49.23 11.55
N PRO A 103 21.96 -50.07 11.04
CA PRO A 103 21.62 -51.21 10.19
C PRO A 103 20.56 -52.11 10.84
N VAL A 104 19.45 -52.31 10.13
CA VAL A 104 18.33 -53.15 10.56
C VAL A 104 18.61 -54.59 10.13
N LYS A 105 18.56 -55.55 11.07
CA LYS A 105 18.67 -56.97 10.75
C LYS A 105 17.31 -57.50 10.31
N TYR A 106 17.19 -57.88 9.04
CA TYR A 106 16.01 -58.56 8.54
C TYR A 106 16.15 -60.08 8.78
N PRO A 107 15.17 -60.75 9.40
CA PRO A 107 15.19 -62.20 9.52
C PRO A 107 14.98 -62.82 8.14
N VAL A 108 15.94 -63.61 7.68
CA VAL A 108 15.85 -64.38 6.44
C VAL A 108 15.51 -65.82 6.81
N ALA A 109 14.48 -66.40 6.18
CA ALA A 109 14.12 -67.80 6.38
C ALA A 109 15.31 -68.69 5.96
N LYS A 110 15.64 -69.69 6.79
CA LYS A 110 16.72 -70.64 6.50
C LYS A 110 16.37 -71.42 5.23
N SER A 111 17.22 -71.27 4.21
CA SER A 111 17.28 -72.11 3.01
C SER A 111 17.64 -73.53 3.35
#